data_AF-A0A7K0L610-F1
#
_entry.id   AF-A0A7K0L610-F1
#
_cell.length_a   1.000
_cell.length_b   1.000
_cell.length_c   1.000
_cell.angle_alpha   90.00
_cell.angle_beta   90.00
_cell.angle_gamma   90.00
#
_symmetry.space_group_name_H-M   'P 1'
#
loop_
_entity.id
_entity.type
_entity.pdbx_description
1 polymer ?
#
loop_
_entity_poly.entity_id
_entity_poly.type
_entity_poly.pdbx_seq_one_letter_code
_entity_poly.pdbx_strand_id
1 'polypeptide(L)'
;VSQRAAIAALTGNLDAVHKMGEAFNRRRKLIVDLLNEIPGFTCPTPQGAFYVYPSVKGVLGKTIRGKVANTSAELATIILDEVEVAAVPGEAFGPSGYLRFSYATSDEDIVEGIGRIKKLLSE
;
A
#
# COMPACT_ATOMS: atom_id res chain seq x y z
N VAL A 1 30.96 -10.82 8.37
CA VAL A 1 30.71 -9.42 7.94
C VAL A 1 29.49 -8.82 8.63
N SER A 2 28.30 -9.45 8.57
CA SER A 2 27.05 -8.86 9.10
C SER A 2 27.09 -8.42 10.56
N GLN A 3 27.72 -9.20 11.46
CA GLN A 3 27.87 -8.79 12.88
C GLN A 3 28.72 -7.52 13.06
N ARG A 4 29.81 -7.39 12.29
CA ARG A 4 30.67 -6.19 12.33
C ARG A 4 29.93 -4.96 11.79
N ALA A 5 29.15 -5.12 10.71
CA ALA A 5 28.31 -4.06 10.17
C ALA A 5 27.19 -3.66 11.15
N ALA A 6 26.57 -4.62 11.84
CA ALA A 6 25.54 -4.35 12.84
C ALA A 6 26.09 -3.55 14.04
N ILE A 7 27.32 -3.83 14.50
CA ILE A 7 27.99 -3.01 15.51
C ILE A 7 28.12 -1.57 15.02
N ALA A 8 28.62 -1.37 13.80
CA ALA A 8 28.77 -0.03 13.23
C ALA A 8 27.42 0.72 13.09
N ALA A 9 26.37 0.02 12.68
CA ALA A 9 25.02 0.59 12.58
C ALA A 9 24.42 0.93 13.95
N LEU A 10 24.74 0.16 15.00
CA LEU A 10 24.22 0.36 16.35
C LEU A 10 24.97 1.47 17.11
N THR A 11 26.29 1.54 16.95
CA THR A 11 27.14 2.47 17.74
C THR A 11 27.51 3.76 16.99
N GLY A 12 27.23 3.83 15.68
CA GLY A 12 27.39 5.03 14.88
C GLY A 12 26.29 6.08 15.10
N ASN A 13 26.32 7.16 14.32
CA ASN A 13 25.25 8.15 14.33
C ASN A 13 23.97 7.61 13.65
N LEU A 14 22.84 8.23 13.96
CA LEU A 14 21.52 7.81 13.47
C LEU A 14 20.96 8.72 12.36
N ASP A 15 21.81 9.55 11.74
CA ASP A 15 21.38 10.54 10.74
C ASP A 15 20.65 9.89 9.57
N ALA A 16 21.14 8.72 9.12
CA ALA A 16 20.49 7.95 8.07
C ALA A 16 19.09 7.47 8.49
N VAL A 17 18.92 7.05 9.74
CA VAL A 17 17.62 6.62 10.30
C VAL A 17 16.65 7.79 10.36
N HIS A 18 17.08 8.97 10.80
CA HIS A 18 16.23 10.16 10.84
C HIS A 18 15.79 10.60 9.44
N LYS A 19 16.73 10.65 8.47
CA LYS A 19 16.41 10.94 7.06
C LYS A 19 15.42 9.94 6.46
N MET A 20 15.59 8.65 6.75
CA MET A 20 14.65 7.62 6.34
C MET A 20 13.28 7.82 7.02
N GLY A 21 13.25 8.13 8.31
CA GLY A 21 12.02 8.42 9.05
C GLY A 21 11.21 9.56 8.44
N GLU A 22 11.87 10.66 8.06
CA GLU A 22 11.23 11.78 7.36
C GLU A 22 10.66 11.36 6.00
N ALA A 23 11.43 10.63 5.20
CA ALA A 23 10.98 10.14 3.90
C ALA A 23 9.78 9.19 4.01
N PHE A 24 9.83 8.21 4.92
CA PHE A 24 8.73 7.29 5.17
C PHE A 24 7.49 8.00 5.72
N ASN A 25 7.65 9.01 6.58
CA ASN A 25 6.53 9.79 7.08
C ASN A 25 5.82 10.58 5.97
N ARG A 26 6.59 11.16 5.03
CA ARG A 26 6.04 11.84 3.84
C ARG A 26 5.28 10.87 2.94
N ARG A 27 5.89 9.73 2.59
CA ARG A 27 5.28 8.68 1.77
C ARG A 27 4.03 8.08 2.40
N ARG A 28 4.04 7.89 3.72
CA ARG A 28 2.91 7.41 4.51
C ARG A 28 1.70 8.32 4.39
N LYS A 29 1.90 9.65 4.49
CA LYS A 29 0.82 10.62 4.30
C LYS A 29 0.31 10.58 2.85
N LEU A 30 1.24 10.65 1.89
CA LEU A 30 0.92 10.60 0.47
C LEU A 30 0.05 9.41 0.08
N ILE A 31 0.47 8.19 0.42
CA ILE A 31 -0.29 6.98 0.05
C ILE A 31 -1.65 6.90 0.76
N VAL A 32 -1.73 7.35 2.02
CA VAL A 32 -3.01 7.37 2.78
C VAL A 32 -3.99 8.35 2.15
N ASP A 33 -3.53 9.55 1.79
CA ASP A 33 -4.36 10.58 1.17
C ASP A 33 -4.89 10.07 -0.18
N LEU A 34 -4.01 9.57 -1.05
CA LEU A 34 -4.39 9.03 -2.36
C LEU A 34 -5.37 7.85 -2.28
N LEU A 35 -5.14 6.90 -1.35
CA LEU A 35 -6.04 5.75 -1.17
C LEU A 35 -7.42 6.18 -0.67
N ASN A 36 -7.51 7.19 0.20
CA ASN A 36 -8.78 7.70 0.71
C ASN A 36 -9.57 8.51 -0.33
N GLU A 37 -8.93 8.94 -1.43
CA GLU A 37 -9.63 9.52 -2.57
C GLU A 37 -10.31 8.48 -3.48
N ILE A 38 -10.05 7.19 -3.30
CA ILE A 38 -10.65 6.12 -4.11
C ILE A 38 -12.02 5.74 -3.54
N PRO A 39 -13.12 5.86 -4.30
CA PRO A 39 -14.45 5.48 -3.82
C PRO A 39 -14.51 4.01 -3.37
N GLY A 40 -14.96 3.79 -2.13
CA GLY A 40 -15.08 2.46 -1.54
C GLY A 40 -13.84 1.96 -0.80
N PHE A 41 -12.76 2.75 -0.77
CA PHE A 41 -11.61 2.51 0.09
C PHE A 41 -11.75 3.28 1.40
N THR A 42 -11.14 2.77 2.47
CA THR A 42 -10.95 3.50 3.73
C THR A 42 -9.59 3.12 4.29
N CYS A 43 -8.65 4.06 4.29
CA CYS A 43 -7.29 3.85 4.72
C CYS A 43 -7.02 4.58 6.04
N PRO A 44 -6.96 3.86 7.19
CA PRO A 44 -6.50 4.47 8.42
C PRO A 44 -5.02 4.86 8.29
N THR A 45 -4.63 5.90 9.01
CA THR A 45 -3.25 6.37 9.05
C THR A 45 -2.42 5.49 9.99
N PRO A 46 -1.43 4.72 9.50
CA PRO A 46 -0.62 3.86 10.36
C PRO A 46 0.34 4.69 11.21
N GLN A 47 0.70 4.19 12.40
CA GLN A 47 1.61 4.88 13.32
C GLN A 47 3.08 4.45 13.18
N GLY A 48 3.37 3.42 12.39
CA GLY A 48 4.71 2.89 12.19
C GLY A 48 4.80 1.86 11.07
N ALA A 49 5.96 1.22 10.95
CA ALA A 49 6.35 0.39 9.81
C ALA A 49 6.29 1.16 8.48
N PHE A 50 6.19 0.44 7.36
CA PHE A 50 6.10 1.02 6.01
C PHE A 50 4.98 0.39 5.16
N TYR A 51 3.88 0.00 5.83
CA TYR A 51 2.70 -0.59 5.19
C TYR A 51 1.43 0.20 5.51
N VAL A 52 0.53 0.27 4.53
CA VAL A 52 -0.88 0.64 4.76
C VAL A 52 -1.77 -0.59 4.57
N TYR A 53 -2.91 -0.57 5.25
CA TYR A 53 -3.87 -1.66 5.24
C TYR A 53 -5.31 -1.14 5.04
N PRO A 54 -5.62 -0.53 3.88
CA PRO A 54 -6.96 -0.02 3.59
C PRO A 54 -8.02 -1.13 3.61
N SER A 55 -9.19 -0.79 4.15
CA SER A 55 -10.42 -1.52 3.86
C SER A 55 -10.82 -1.26 2.42
N VAL A 56 -11.17 -2.32 1.70
CA VAL A 56 -11.66 -2.30 0.30
C VAL A 56 -13.08 -2.86 0.19
N LYS A 57 -13.75 -3.06 1.32
CA LYS A 57 -15.10 -3.64 1.37
C LYS A 57 -16.13 -2.88 0.53
N GLY A 58 -15.95 -1.57 0.34
CA GLY A 58 -16.84 -0.74 -0.48
C GLY A 58 -16.69 -0.94 -2.00
N VAL A 59 -15.72 -1.76 -2.42
CA VAL A 59 -15.48 -2.11 -3.83
C VAL A 59 -15.85 -3.56 -4.13
N LEU A 60 -15.88 -4.43 -3.12
CA LEU A 60 -16.30 -5.83 -3.30
C LEU A 60 -17.75 -5.92 -3.79
N GLY A 61 -18.01 -6.86 -4.69
CA GLY A 61 -19.30 -7.06 -5.34
C GLY A 61 -19.60 -6.10 -6.49
N LYS A 62 -18.74 -5.11 -6.77
CA LYS A 62 -18.89 -4.24 -7.94
C LYS A 62 -18.31 -4.89 -9.20
N THR A 63 -18.86 -4.52 -10.34
CA THR A 63 -18.32 -4.90 -11.65
C THR A 63 -17.20 -3.94 -12.04
N ILE A 64 -16.03 -4.50 -12.35
CA ILE A 64 -14.83 -3.82 -12.83
C ILE A 64 -14.49 -4.44 -14.17
N ARG A 65 -14.74 -3.70 -15.28
CA ARG A 65 -14.47 -4.17 -16.66
C ARG A 65 -15.01 -5.58 -16.96
N GLY A 66 -16.23 -5.87 -16.50
CA GLY A 66 -16.88 -7.17 -16.70
C GLY A 66 -16.45 -8.28 -15.73
N LYS A 67 -15.51 -8.02 -14.81
CA LYS A 67 -15.12 -8.91 -13.71
C LYS A 67 -15.78 -8.45 -12.41
N VAL A 68 -16.00 -9.36 -11.45
CA VAL A 68 -16.52 -9.02 -10.11
C VAL A 68 -15.62 -9.68 -9.08
N ALA A 69 -15.09 -8.88 -8.14
CA ALA A 69 -14.35 -9.39 -7.00
C ALA A 69 -15.26 -9.49 -5.77
N ASN A 70 -15.42 -10.69 -5.22
CA ASN A 70 -16.11 -10.95 -3.96
C ASN A 70 -15.13 -11.04 -2.78
N THR A 71 -13.83 -11.19 -3.06
CA THR A 71 -12.77 -11.29 -2.05
C THR A 71 -11.66 -10.27 -2.32
N SER A 72 -10.87 -9.92 -1.29
CA SER A 72 -9.70 -9.05 -1.51
C SER A 72 -8.60 -9.75 -2.32
N ALA A 73 -8.54 -11.09 -2.29
CA ALA A 73 -7.70 -11.88 -3.19
C ALA A 73 -8.09 -11.68 -4.67
N GLU A 74 -9.38 -11.83 -5.00
CA GLU A 74 -9.88 -11.58 -6.37
C GLU A 74 -9.65 -10.13 -6.80
N LEU A 75 -9.89 -9.17 -5.89
CA LEU A 75 -9.65 -7.75 -6.18
C LEU A 75 -8.17 -7.47 -6.45
N ALA A 76 -7.25 -8.05 -5.66
CA ALA A 76 -5.81 -7.91 -5.88
C ALA A 76 -5.39 -8.46 -7.24
N THR A 77 -5.95 -9.60 -7.65
CA THR A 77 -5.71 -10.17 -8.99
C THR A 77 -6.24 -9.25 -10.10
N ILE A 78 -7.45 -8.73 -9.97
CA ILE A 78 -8.00 -7.79 -10.97
C ILE A 78 -7.13 -6.54 -11.09
N ILE A 79 -6.72 -5.94 -9.96
CA ILE A 79 -5.85 -4.77 -9.98
C ILE A 79 -4.50 -5.09 -10.66
N LEU A 80 -3.92 -6.25 -10.36
CA LEU A 80 -2.67 -6.68 -10.98
C LEU A 80 -2.82 -6.88 -12.50
N ASP A 81 -3.85 -7.60 -12.93
CA ASP A 81 -4.06 -7.93 -14.34
C ASP A 81 -4.43 -6.70 -15.19
N GLU A 82 -5.24 -5.79 -14.63
CA GLU A 82 -5.80 -4.66 -15.39
C GLU A 82 -4.90 -3.42 -15.40
N VAL A 83 -4.11 -3.21 -14.35
CA VAL A 83 -3.31 -1.99 -14.19
C VAL A 83 -1.88 -2.21 -13.67
N GLU A 84 -1.45 -3.47 -13.55
CA GLU A 84 -0.07 -3.84 -13.21
C GLU A 84 0.39 -3.37 -11.82
N VAL A 85 -0.54 -3.26 -10.86
CA VAL A 85 -0.22 -2.88 -9.48
C VAL A 85 -0.41 -4.07 -8.55
N ALA A 86 0.69 -4.51 -7.91
CA ALA A 86 0.64 -5.62 -6.96
C ALA A 86 0.23 -5.14 -5.56
N ALA A 87 -0.84 -5.73 -5.02
CA ALA A 87 -1.27 -5.59 -3.64
C ALA A 87 -1.28 -6.97 -2.96
N VAL A 88 -0.98 -7.04 -1.67
CA VAL A 88 -1.11 -8.31 -0.94
C VAL A 88 -2.52 -8.40 -0.35
N PRO A 89 -3.28 -9.48 -0.62
CA PRO A 89 -4.63 -9.62 -0.09
C PRO A 89 -4.63 -9.80 1.43
N GLY A 90 -5.65 -9.24 2.07
CA GLY A 90 -5.79 -9.27 3.53
C GLY A 90 -5.98 -10.67 4.10
N GLU A 91 -6.46 -11.61 3.27
CA GLU A 91 -6.58 -13.03 3.58
C GLU A 91 -5.27 -13.68 4.03
N ALA A 92 -4.12 -13.13 3.62
CA ALA A 92 -2.82 -13.59 4.10
C ALA A 92 -2.53 -13.21 5.57
N PHE A 93 -3.31 -12.30 6.16
CA PHE A 93 -3.13 -11.75 7.50
C PHE A 93 -4.39 -11.78 8.37
N GLY A 94 -5.54 -12.22 7.83
CA GLY A 94 -6.84 -12.13 8.49
C GLY A 94 -8.01 -12.37 7.52
N PRO A 95 -9.20 -11.81 7.78
CA PRO A 95 -10.34 -11.97 6.89
C PRO A 95 -10.24 -11.09 5.63
N SER A 96 -11.00 -11.48 4.60
CA SER A 96 -11.20 -10.70 3.38
C SER A 96 -11.72 -9.28 3.66
N GLY A 97 -11.46 -8.37 2.72
CA GLY A 97 -11.93 -6.99 2.74
C GLY A 97 -10.83 -5.95 2.98
N TYR A 98 -9.56 -6.36 2.94
CA TYR A 98 -8.42 -5.47 3.11
C TYR A 98 -7.33 -5.78 2.07
N LEU A 99 -6.55 -4.77 1.71
CA LEU A 99 -5.34 -4.93 0.91
C LEU A 99 -4.15 -4.34 1.67
N ARG A 100 -2.96 -4.92 1.52
CA ARG A 100 -1.72 -4.37 2.05
C ARG A 100 -0.86 -3.82 0.92
N PHE A 101 -0.44 -2.56 1.06
CA PHE A 101 0.53 -1.92 0.19
C PHE A 101 1.78 -1.54 0.98
N SER A 102 2.96 -1.76 0.40
CA SER A 102 4.22 -1.21 0.91
C SER A 102 4.45 0.17 0.27
N TYR A 103 4.81 1.16 1.09
CA TYR A 103 5.23 2.47 0.61
C TYR A 103 6.75 2.68 0.75
N ALA A 104 7.51 1.58 0.80
CA ALA A 104 8.97 1.57 0.70
C ALA A 104 9.46 1.65 -0.76
N THR A 105 8.99 2.66 -1.49
CA THR A 105 9.37 2.95 -2.88
C THR A 105 9.48 4.47 -3.10
N SER A 106 9.66 4.92 -4.35
CA SER A 106 9.66 6.33 -4.73
C SER A 106 8.29 7.00 -4.53
N ASP A 107 8.27 8.32 -4.42
CA ASP A 107 7.01 9.07 -4.27
C ASP A 107 6.23 9.02 -5.61
N GLU A 108 6.96 8.98 -6.72
CA GLU A 108 6.46 8.88 -8.09
C GLU A 108 5.73 7.55 -8.35
N ASP A 109 6.32 6.42 -7.93
CA ASP A 109 5.69 5.11 -8.07
C ASP A 109 4.41 4.98 -7.22
N ILE A 110 4.38 5.64 -6.05
CA ILE A 110 3.17 5.69 -5.21
C ILE A 110 2.06 6.45 -5.94
N VAL A 111 2.37 7.64 -6.47
CA VAL A 111 1.38 8.45 -7.21
C VAL A 111 0.87 7.70 -8.43
N GLU A 112 1.76 7.11 -9.22
CA GLU A 112 1.38 6.38 -10.43
C GLU A 112 0.56 5.13 -10.09
N GLY A 113 1.06 4.27 -9.19
CA GLY A 113 0.40 3.02 -8.83
C GLY A 113 -1.00 3.24 -8.24
N ILE A 114 -1.13 4.13 -7.24
CA ILE A 114 -2.44 4.41 -6.65
C ILE A 114 -3.34 5.17 -7.63
N GLY A 115 -2.78 6.05 -8.46
CA GLY A 115 -3.50 6.75 -9.52
C GLY A 115 -4.11 5.80 -10.55
N ARG A 116 -3.41 4.73 -10.94
CA ARG A 116 -3.94 3.66 -11.80
C ARG A 116 -5.11 2.92 -11.17
N ILE A 117 -4.99 2.54 -9.89
CA ILE A 117 -6.09 1.91 -9.14
C ILE A 117 -7.31 2.82 -9.08
N LYS A 118 -7.11 4.10 -8.77
CA LYS A 118 -8.20 5.10 -8.69
C LYS A 118 -8.95 5.20 -10.02
N LYS A 119 -8.23 5.27 -11.15
CA LYS A 119 -8.82 5.30 -12.49
C LYS A 119 -9.64 4.04 -12.74
N LEU A 120 -9.06 2.85 -12.55
CA LEU A 120 -9.75 1.56 -12.76
C LEU A 120 -11.07 1.46 -11.99
N LEU A 121 -11.09 1.93 -10.74
CA LEU A 121 -12.26 1.78 -9.85
C LEU A 121 -13.28 2.93 -9.96
N SER A 122 -13.00 3.95 -10.77
CA SER A 122 -13.90 5.09 -11.01
C SER A 122 -14.52 5.07 -12.42
N GLU A 123 -14.24 4.02 -13.20
CA GLU A 123 -14.83 3.77 -14.53
C GLU A 123 -16.32 3.41 -14.47
#